data_AF-A0A8H2WSM1-F1
#
_entry.id   AF-A0A8H2WSM1-F1
#
_cell.length_a   1.000
_cell.length_b   1.000
_cell.length_c   1.000
_cell.angle_alpha   90.00
_cell.angle_beta   90.00
_cell.angle_gamma   90.00
#
_symmetry.space_group_name_H-M   'P 1'
#
loop_
_entity.id
_entity.type
_entity.pdbx_description
1 polymer ?
#
loop_
_entity_poly.entity_id
_entity_poly.type
_entity_poly.pdbx_seq_one_letter_code
_entity_poly.pdbx_strand_id
1 'polypeptide(L)'
;MAPLAQALSPQLVESSTSGLPKHVYRGTVDPGWVVGSVPHGGYVLGLLIMASMKSQQQTKHKDPIHVTAHFMQPTAREEYTIQVQVIRTGSRFSNLTANLIQKGETKVLTHIIFGTLIEFDEPEPAVSISEYEHIPPTHPLFRPIPFSTHPRNSPPSKMHFKYGKFRNEVRSAHDPTIMAKNHVKLDAEPGTHDGGLESGAWWELAGENEELHLSMIPFFADIFDNTPSILSQVHGKEIPAM
;
A
#
# COMPACT_ATOMS: atom_id res chain seq x y z
N MET A 1 -19.48 1.94 -2.59
CA MET A 1 -18.07 1.57 -2.47
C MET A 1 -17.76 1.78 -1.02
N ALA A 2 -17.28 0.75 -0.35
CA ALA A 2 -16.82 0.87 1.01
C ALA A 2 -15.50 1.66 1.05
N PRO A 3 -15.24 2.44 2.11
CA PRO A 3 -13.91 3.01 2.39
C PRO A 3 -12.82 1.93 2.37
N LEU A 4 -11.55 2.29 2.15
CA LEU A 4 -10.48 1.32 1.87
C LEU A 4 -10.30 0.31 3.01
N ALA A 5 -10.32 0.79 4.25
CA ALA A 5 -10.22 -0.06 5.44
C ALA A 5 -11.31 -1.13 5.48
N GLN A 6 -12.53 -0.72 5.12
CA GLN A 6 -13.71 -1.59 5.10
C GLN A 6 -13.75 -2.49 3.87
N ALA A 7 -13.21 -2.04 2.72
CA ALA A 7 -13.12 -2.83 1.50
C ALA A 7 -12.06 -3.94 1.60
N LEU A 8 -11.07 -3.80 2.49
CA LEU A 8 -10.06 -4.80 2.81
C LEU A 8 -10.56 -5.77 3.89
N SER A 9 -11.68 -6.45 3.65
CA SER A 9 -12.36 -7.26 4.67
C SER A 9 -12.54 -8.75 4.30
N PRO A 10 -11.47 -9.51 3.95
CA PRO A 10 -11.59 -10.94 3.72
C PRO A 10 -12.12 -11.66 4.97
N GLN A 11 -13.07 -12.58 4.79
CA GLN A 11 -13.75 -13.32 5.86
C GLN A 11 -13.21 -14.75 5.91
N LEU A 12 -12.81 -15.21 7.10
CA LEU A 12 -12.35 -16.58 7.30
C LEU A 12 -13.52 -17.55 7.11
N VAL A 13 -13.35 -18.57 6.27
CA VAL A 13 -14.37 -19.61 6.04
C VAL A 13 -13.90 -21.00 6.42
N GLU A 14 -12.59 -21.24 6.41
CA GLU A 14 -12.00 -22.53 6.77
C GLU A 14 -10.64 -22.31 7.43
N SER A 15 -10.36 -23.06 8.48
CA SER A 15 -9.04 -23.14 9.10
C SER A 15 -8.70 -24.61 9.33
N SER A 16 -7.47 -24.99 8.97
CA SER A 16 -6.95 -26.33 9.21
C SER A 16 -5.57 -26.25 9.83
N THR A 17 -5.41 -26.99 10.93
CA THR A 17 -4.16 -27.14 11.67
C THR A 17 -3.56 -28.55 11.53
N SER A 18 -4.18 -29.41 10.71
CA SER A 18 -3.63 -30.73 10.40
C SER A 18 -2.43 -30.57 9.46
N GLY A 19 -1.22 -30.69 10.02
CA GLY A 19 0.02 -30.42 9.32
C GLY A 19 0.41 -28.93 9.37
N LEU A 20 0.84 -28.37 8.24
CA LEU A 20 1.13 -26.94 8.15
C LEU A 20 -0.18 -26.14 8.13
N PRO A 21 -0.30 -25.06 8.94
CA PRO A 21 -1.52 -24.27 9.01
C PRO A 21 -1.98 -23.75 7.64
N LYS A 22 -3.28 -23.88 7.40
CA LYS A 22 -3.97 -23.38 6.19
C LYS A 22 -5.23 -22.63 6.59
N HIS A 23 -5.48 -21.52 5.91
CA HIS A 23 -6.68 -20.71 6.10
C HIS A 23 -7.27 -20.34 4.75
N VAL A 24 -8.58 -20.48 4.62
CA VAL A 24 -9.31 -20.04 3.43
C VAL A 24 -10.15 -18.84 3.82
N TYR A 25 -9.99 -17.76 3.05
CA TYR A 25 -10.78 -16.55 3.19
C TYR A 25 -11.63 -16.33 1.95
N ARG A 26 -12.78 -15.70 2.10
CA ARG A 26 -13.66 -15.30 1.01
C ARG A 26 -14.08 -13.84 1.13
N GLY A 27 -14.51 -13.28 0.02
CA GLY A 27 -15.12 -11.96 -0.05
C GLY A 27 -15.58 -11.66 -1.47
N THR A 28 -16.06 -10.43 -1.68
CA THR A 28 -16.38 -9.90 -3.00
C THR A 28 -15.49 -8.70 -3.25
N VAL A 29 -14.86 -8.64 -4.42
CA VAL A 29 -14.06 -7.47 -4.81
C VAL A 29 -14.97 -6.25 -4.90
N ASP A 30 -14.73 -5.21 -4.11
CA ASP A 30 -15.57 -4.02 -4.16
C ASP A 30 -15.45 -3.35 -5.54
N PRO A 31 -16.59 -3.11 -6.22
CA PRO A 31 -16.58 -2.64 -7.59
C PRO A 31 -16.04 -1.21 -7.76
N GLY A 32 -15.85 -0.43 -6.70
CA GLY A 32 -15.38 0.95 -6.77
C GLY A 32 -13.86 1.12 -6.82
N TRP A 33 -13.10 0.14 -6.32
CA TRP A 33 -11.63 0.15 -6.25
C TRP A 33 -10.99 -0.35 -7.55
N VAL A 34 -11.17 0.40 -8.64
CA VAL A 34 -10.80 0.01 -10.01
C VAL A 34 -9.94 1.06 -10.72
N VAL A 35 -9.11 0.60 -11.66
CA VAL A 35 -8.49 1.42 -12.71
C VAL A 35 -9.18 1.09 -14.04
N GLY A 36 -9.92 2.03 -14.59
CA GLY A 36 -10.84 1.75 -15.69
C GLY A 36 -11.90 0.72 -15.27
N SER A 37 -11.87 -0.48 -15.86
CA SER A 37 -12.81 -1.57 -15.56
C SER A 37 -12.21 -2.69 -14.67
N VAL A 38 -10.89 -2.65 -14.41
CA VAL A 38 -10.16 -3.71 -13.72
C VAL A 38 -9.89 -3.28 -12.26
N PRO A 39 -10.10 -4.16 -11.26
CA PRO A 39 -9.69 -3.92 -9.88
C PRO A 39 -8.24 -3.45 -9.78
N HIS A 40 -8.00 -2.44 -8.94
CA HIS A 40 -6.67 -1.86 -8.75
C HIS A 40 -5.70 -2.90 -8.15
N GLY A 41 -4.50 -3.02 -8.70
CA GLY A 41 -3.53 -4.07 -8.33
C GLY A 41 -3.14 -4.00 -6.87
N GLY A 42 -2.82 -2.81 -6.37
CA GLY A 42 -2.52 -2.56 -4.96
C GLY A 42 -3.69 -2.84 -4.01
N TYR A 43 -4.93 -2.65 -4.46
CA TYR A 43 -6.12 -3.01 -3.67
C TYR A 43 -6.25 -4.54 -3.56
N VAL A 44 -6.10 -5.24 -4.69
CA VAL A 44 -6.14 -6.70 -4.75
C VAL A 44 -5.02 -7.32 -3.90
N LEU A 45 -3.80 -6.79 -3.99
CA LEU A 45 -2.68 -7.24 -3.15
C LEU A 45 -2.93 -6.95 -1.67
N GLY A 46 -3.60 -5.83 -1.34
CA GLY A 46 -4.02 -5.54 0.02
C GLY A 46 -4.97 -6.58 0.60
N LEU A 47 -5.90 -7.14 -0.20
CA LEU A 47 -6.79 -8.22 0.24
C LEU A 47 -6.01 -9.47 0.67
N LEU A 48 -4.97 -9.82 -0.11
CA LEU A 48 -4.07 -10.94 0.16
C LEU A 48 -3.27 -10.73 1.43
N ILE A 49 -2.66 -9.55 1.61
CA ILE A 49 -1.90 -9.22 2.82
C ILE A 49 -2.81 -9.22 4.04
N MET A 50 -4.00 -8.64 3.95
CA MET A 50 -4.97 -8.63 5.06
C MET A 50 -5.37 -10.05 5.47
N ALA A 51 -5.66 -10.93 4.51
CA ALA A 51 -5.96 -12.34 4.80
C ALA A 51 -4.79 -13.06 5.49
N SER A 52 -3.55 -12.79 5.05
CA SER A 52 -2.35 -13.35 5.67
C SER A 52 -2.08 -12.78 7.07
N MET A 53 -2.30 -11.49 7.30
CA MET A 53 -2.20 -10.85 8.63
C MET A 53 -3.21 -11.48 9.59
N LYS A 54 -4.48 -11.62 9.18
CA LYS A 54 -5.50 -12.34 9.97
C LYS A 54 -5.07 -13.78 10.27
N SER A 55 -4.46 -14.47 9.30
CA SER A 55 -3.94 -15.83 9.49
C SER A 55 -2.75 -15.89 10.47
N GLN A 56 -2.01 -14.81 10.67
CA GLN A 56 -0.84 -14.77 11.55
C GLN A 56 -1.10 -14.07 12.89
N GLN A 57 -2.29 -13.50 13.12
CA GLN A 57 -2.59 -12.67 14.29
C GLN A 57 -2.29 -13.35 15.64
N GLN A 58 -2.48 -14.67 15.73
CA GLN A 58 -2.22 -15.47 16.94
C GLN A 58 -0.89 -16.24 16.89
N THR A 59 0.02 -15.90 15.97
CA THR A 59 1.33 -16.55 15.85
C THR A 59 2.43 -15.65 16.41
N LYS A 60 3.67 -16.19 16.41
CA LYS A 60 4.87 -15.43 16.78
C LYS A 60 5.18 -14.29 15.79
N HIS A 61 4.91 -14.49 14.50
CA HIS A 61 5.31 -13.56 13.44
C HIS A 61 4.05 -12.95 12.82
N LYS A 62 3.62 -11.80 13.34
CA LYS A 62 2.34 -11.17 12.99
C LYS A 62 2.46 -10.14 11.86
N ASP A 63 3.66 -9.65 11.61
CA ASP A 63 3.89 -8.49 10.75
C ASP A 63 4.39 -8.88 9.38
N PRO A 64 3.78 -8.39 8.29
CA PRO A 64 4.29 -8.61 6.94
C PRO A 64 5.57 -7.81 6.74
N ILE A 65 6.68 -8.49 6.41
CA ILE A 65 8.00 -7.89 6.18
C ILE A 65 8.26 -7.72 4.69
N HIS A 66 7.81 -8.70 3.89
CA HIS A 66 8.05 -8.72 2.45
C HIS A 66 6.94 -9.49 1.74
N VAL A 67 6.56 -9.01 0.55
CA VAL A 67 5.64 -9.70 -0.35
C VAL A 67 6.18 -9.66 -1.78
N THR A 68 6.14 -10.81 -2.45
CA THR A 68 6.26 -10.89 -3.90
C THR A 68 4.95 -11.40 -4.46
N ALA A 69 4.46 -10.78 -5.54
CA ALA A 69 3.20 -11.13 -6.18
C ALA A 69 3.39 -11.32 -7.70
N HIS A 70 2.72 -12.32 -8.25
CA HIS A 70 2.61 -12.56 -9.69
C HIS A 70 1.13 -12.45 -10.09
N PHE A 71 0.81 -11.41 -10.84
CA PHE A 71 -0.53 -11.20 -11.40
C PHE A 71 -0.65 -12.01 -12.69
N MET A 72 -1.29 -13.17 -12.60
CA MET A 72 -1.40 -14.13 -13.70
C MET A 72 -2.48 -13.72 -14.69
N GLN A 73 -3.57 -13.13 -14.18
CA GLN A 73 -4.71 -12.67 -14.98
C GLN A 73 -5.40 -11.49 -14.28
N PRO A 74 -6.12 -10.63 -15.02
CA PRO A 74 -6.95 -9.60 -14.42
C PRO A 74 -7.95 -10.18 -13.43
N THR A 75 -8.03 -9.58 -12.25
CA THR A 75 -9.07 -9.91 -11.25
C THR A 75 -10.42 -9.34 -11.73
N ALA A 76 -11.51 -10.04 -11.46
CA ALA A 76 -12.86 -9.60 -11.78
C ALA A 76 -13.56 -9.00 -10.54
N ARG A 77 -14.56 -8.15 -10.77
CA ARG A 77 -15.40 -7.51 -9.73
C ARG A 77 -16.45 -8.48 -9.22
N GLU A 78 -16.00 -9.62 -8.71
CA GLU A 78 -16.81 -10.77 -8.30
C GLU A 78 -16.27 -11.40 -7.02
N GLU A 79 -16.90 -12.51 -6.60
CA GLU A 79 -16.44 -13.29 -5.46
C GLU A 79 -15.02 -13.80 -5.67
N TYR A 80 -14.25 -13.82 -4.59
CA TYR A 80 -12.91 -14.36 -4.58
C TYR A 80 -12.73 -15.32 -3.40
N THR A 81 -11.77 -16.23 -3.56
CA THR A 81 -11.23 -17.04 -2.47
C THR A 81 -9.75 -16.75 -2.35
N ILE A 82 -9.26 -16.52 -1.14
CA ILE A 82 -7.83 -16.44 -0.82
C ILE A 82 -7.45 -17.68 -0.03
N GLN A 83 -6.51 -18.46 -0.56
CA GLN A 83 -5.92 -19.60 0.14
C GLN A 83 -4.59 -19.19 0.73
N VAL A 84 -4.52 -19.11 2.07
CA VAL A 84 -3.30 -18.83 2.82
C VAL A 84 -2.72 -20.15 3.34
N GLN A 85 -1.45 -20.40 3.07
CA GLN A 85 -0.76 -21.59 3.55
C GLN A 85 0.60 -21.21 4.16
N VAL A 86 0.85 -21.64 5.38
CA VAL A 86 2.19 -21.58 5.97
C VAL A 86 3.07 -22.62 5.28
N ILE A 87 4.22 -22.20 4.78
CA ILE A 87 5.23 -23.06 4.15
C ILE A 87 6.28 -23.47 5.16
N ARG A 88 6.72 -22.53 6.00
CA ARG A 88 7.73 -22.77 7.03
C ARG A 88 7.67 -21.70 8.11
N THR A 89 7.80 -22.13 9.37
CA THR A 89 8.03 -21.23 10.51
C THR A 89 9.46 -21.41 11.01
N GLY A 90 10.27 -20.36 10.90
CA GLY A 90 11.63 -20.30 11.42
C GLY A 90 11.70 -19.61 12.78
N SER A 91 12.93 -19.32 13.24
CA SER A 91 13.14 -18.58 14.49
C SER A 91 12.83 -17.09 14.37
N ARG A 92 13.09 -16.48 13.21
CA ARG A 92 12.89 -15.04 12.94
C ARG A 92 11.74 -14.73 11.98
N PHE A 93 11.44 -15.65 11.07
CA PHE A 93 10.48 -15.41 10.00
C PHE A 93 9.57 -16.62 9.75
N SER A 94 8.33 -16.33 9.36
CA SER A 94 7.38 -17.30 8.80
C SER A 94 7.23 -17.03 7.30
N ASN A 95 7.29 -18.07 6.48
CA ASN A 95 7.05 -17.98 5.04
C ASN A 95 5.68 -18.54 4.72
N LEU A 96 4.86 -17.77 4.01
CA LEU A 96 3.51 -18.10 3.62
C LEU A 96 3.34 -17.96 2.12
N THR A 97 2.42 -18.72 1.54
CA THR A 97 1.78 -18.35 0.27
C THR A 97 0.38 -17.83 0.55
N ALA A 98 -0.07 -16.88 -0.27
CA ALA A 98 -1.48 -16.46 -0.32
C ALA A 98 -1.87 -16.30 -1.78
N ASN A 99 -2.87 -17.05 -2.23
CA ASN A 99 -3.25 -17.07 -3.64
C ASN A 99 -4.72 -16.66 -3.79
N LEU A 100 -4.99 -15.68 -4.65
CA LEU A 100 -6.34 -15.23 -4.96
C LEU A 100 -6.88 -16.03 -6.14
N ILE A 101 -8.04 -16.63 -5.95
CA ILE A 101 -8.71 -17.52 -6.90
C ILE A 101 -10.11 -16.98 -7.20
N GLN A 102 -10.47 -16.97 -8.48
CA GLN A 102 -11.82 -16.65 -8.95
C GLN A 102 -12.24 -17.68 -9.99
N LYS A 103 -13.46 -18.21 -9.88
CA LYS A 103 -14.01 -19.23 -10.80
C LYS A 103 -13.08 -20.45 -10.98
N GLY A 104 -12.37 -20.85 -9.92
CA GLY A 104 -11.42 -21.96 -9.96
C GLY A 104 -10.05 -21.63 -10.58
N GLU A 105 -9.84 -20.40 -11.04
CA GLU A 105 -8.59 -19.95 -11.64
C GLU A 105 -7.81 -19.06 -10.68
N THR A 106 -6.51 -19.34 -10.52
CA THR A 106 -5.61 -18.48 -9.77
C THR A 106 -5.35 -17.18 -10.54
N LYS A 107 -5.74 -16.05 -9.95
CA LYS A 107 -5.53 -14.70 -10.51
C LYS A 107 -4.23 -14.08 -10.03
N VAL A 108 -3.90 -14.27 -8.73
CA VAL A 108 -2.68 -13.73 -8.13
C VAL A 108 -2.01 -14.81 -7.28
N LEU A 109 -0.72 -15.02 -7.51
CA LEU A 109 0.15 -15.87 -6.69
C LEU A 109 1.02 -14.98 -5.80
N THR A 110 1.16 -15.31 -4.51
CA THR A 110 2.09 -14.56 -3.64
C THR A 110 2.95 -15.47 -2.78
N HIS A 111 4.14 -14.96 -2.44
CA HIS A 111 4.97 -15.43 -1.34
C HIS A 111 5.13 -14.25 -0.38
N ILE A 112 4.75 -14.45 0.88
CA ILE A 112 4.81 -13.43 1.92
C ILE A 112 5.70 -13.91 3.07
N ILE A 113 6.60 -13.05 3.53
CA ILE A 113 7.47 -13.27 4.68
C ILE A 113 6.92 -12.45 5.84
N PHE A 114 6.63 -13.12 6.94
CA PHE A 114 6.19 -12.53 8.19
C PHE A 114 7.30 -12.56 9.23
N GLY A 115 7.36 -11.54 10.07
CA GLY A 115 8.28 -11.39 11.19
C GLY A 115 7.61 -10.69 12.37
N THR A 116 8.41 -10.03 13.19
CA THR A 116 7.95 -9.19 14.30
C THR A 116 8.60 -7.83 14.14
N LEU A 117 7.79 -6.77 14.05
CA LEU A 117 8.23 -5.38 14.07
C LEU A 117 8.02 -4.88 15.50
N ILE A 118 9.10 -4.87 16.28
CA ILE A 118 9.08 -4.66 17.74
C ILE A 118 8.45 -3.31 18.08
N GLU A 119 8.60 -2.31 17.21
CA GLU A 119 8.06 -0.96 17.37
C GLU A 119 6.52 -0.93 17.42
N PHE A 120 5.83 -1.95 16.87
CA PHE A 120 4.37 -2.06 16.93
C PHE A 120 3.86 -2.85 18.15
N ASP A 121 4.74 -3.62 18.80
CA ASP A 121 4.42 -4.38 20.02
C ASP A 121 4.82 -3.61 21.30
N GLU A 122 5.55 -2.48 21.18
CA GLU A 122 5.86 -1.63 22.32
C GLU A 122 4.57 -1.02 22.89
N PRO A 123 4.36 -1.09 24.23
CA PRO A 123 3.21 -0.46 24.85
C PRO A 123 3.24 1.03 24.53
N GLU A 124 2.08 1.59 24.18
CA GLU A 124 1.99 3.03 23.95
C GLU A 124 2.60 3.77 25.15
N PRO A 125 3.44 4.80 24.90
CA PRO A 125 4.06 5.53 25.97
C PRO A 125 2.97 6.05 26.92
N ALA A 126 3.17 5.87 28.23
CA ALA A 126 2.22 6.29 29.26
C ALA A 126 1.93 7.81 29.26
N VAL A 127 2.72 8.57 28.50
CA VAL A 127 2.47 9.98 28.22
C VAL A 127 1.40 10.05 27.14
N SER A 128 0.20 10.50 27.51
CA SER A 128 -0.82 10.93 26.54
C SER A 128 -0.24 12.12 25.77
N ILE A 129 0.45 11.83 24.68
CA ILE A 129 0.76 12.83 23.66
C ILE A 129 -0.59 13.15 23.02
N SER A 130 -0.98 14.42 23.01
CA SER A 130 -2.13 14.85 22.21
C SER A 130 -1.98 14.28 20.80
N GLU A 131 -3.02 13.68 20.22
CA GLU A 131 -3.00 13.09 18.85
C GLU A 131 -2.45 14.06 17.78
N TYR A 132 -2.33 15.35 18.10
CA TYR A 132 -1.90 16.42 17.22
C TYR A 132 -0.65 17.19 17.68
N GLU A 133 0.08 16.71 18.70
CA GLU A 133 1.29 17.41 19.14
C GLU A 133 2.47 17.20 18.18
N HIS A 134 3.03 18.32 17.73
CA HIS A 134 4.20 18.35 16.87
C HIS A 134 5.40 17.74 17.59
N ILE A 135 5.88 16.60 17.11
CA ILE A 135 7.11 15.96 17.59
C ILE A 135 8.32 16.78 17.10
N PRO A 136 9.07 17.48 17.99
CA PRO A 136 10.20 18.29 17.54
C PRO A 136 11.34 17.41 16.98
N PRO A 137 12.21 17.93 16.09
CA PRO A 137 13.33 17.18 15.52
C PRO A 137 14.30 16.55 16.54
N THR A 138 14.31 17.07 17.77
CA THR A 138 15.13 16.58 18.88
C THR A 138 14.48 15.44 19.67
N HIS A 139 13.23 15.09 19.38
CA HIS A 139 12.49 14.06 20.12
C HIS A 139 12.90 12.64 19.69
N PRO A 140 13.00 11.65 20.61
CA PRO A 140 13.40 10.27 20.27
C PRO A 140 12.48 9.55 19.26
N LEU A 141 11.20 9.93 19.22
CA LEU A 141 10.22 9.42 18.26
C LEU A 141 10.18 10.23 16.95
N PHE A 142 10.99 11.29 16.81
CA PHE A 142 11.06 11.99 15.54
C PHE A 142 11.60 11.06 14.45
N ARG A 143 10.89 10.99 13.34
CA ARG A 143 11.30 10.23 12.16
C ARG A 143 11.46 11.23 11.03
N PRO A 144 12.71 11.54 10.59
CA PRO A 144 12.90 12.42 9.46
C PRO A 144 12.29 11.77 8.22
N ILE A 145 11.48 12.55 7.52
CA ILE A 145 10.85 12.18 6.26
C ILE A 145 11.42 13.07 5.15
N PRO A 146 11.40 12.64 3.89
CA PRO A 146 11.98 13.41 2.79
C PRO A 146 11.20 14.69 2.44
N PHE A 147 10.08 14.94 3.12
CA PHE A 147 9.21 16.10 2.92
C PHE A 147 9.66 17.30 3.75
N SER A 148 9.74 18.46 3.11
CA SER A 148 10.06 19.74 3.77
C SER A 148 8.83 20.61 4.00
N THR A 149 7.70 20.29 3.34
CA THR A 149 6.45 21.05 3.46
C THR A 149 5.44 20.27 4.28
N HIS A 150 4.96 20.86 5.38
CA HIS A 150 3.88 20.28 6.19
C HIS A 150 2.60 20.11 5.35
N PRO A 151 1.82 19.01 5.49
CA PRO A 151 0.64 18.73 4.66
C PRO A 151 -0.39 19.86 4.61
N ARG A 152 -0.66 20.53 5.75
CA ARG A 152 -1.53 21.73 5.81
C ARG A 152 -1.13 22.89 4.88
N ASN A 153 0.14 22.97 4.49
CA ASN A 153 0.67 24.01 3.63
C ASN A 153 0.89 23.52 2.18
N SER A 154 0.65 22.23 1.92
CA SER A 154 0.77 21.64 0.59
C SER A 154 -0.53 21.80 -0.19
N PRO A 155 -0.48 22.15 -1.50
CA PRO A 155 -1.69 22.30 -2.30
C PRO A 155 -2.37 20.95 -2.53
N PRO A 156 -3.71 20.85 -2.35
CA PRO A 156 -4.46 19.64 -2.67
C PRO A 156 -4.28 19.26 -4.14
N SER A 157 -4.10 17.97 -4.36
CA SER A 157 -3.79 17.40 -5.66
C SER A 157 -4.93 16.52 -6.14
N LYS A 158 -5.21 16.59 -7.45
CA LYS A 158 -6.27 15.79 -8.06
C LYS A 158 -5.66 14.51 -8.62
N MET A 159 -6.24 13.37 -8.27
CA MET A 159 -5.89 12.12 -8.92
C MET A 159 -6.44 12.05 -10.35
N HIS A 160 -5.72 11.35 -11.21
CA HIS A 160 -6.11 11.13 -12.60
C HIS A 160 -7.46 10.40 -12.70
N PHE A 161 -8.28 10.73 -13.71
CA PHE A 161 -9.63 10.17 -13.87
C PHE A 161 -9.65 8.65 -14.10
N LYS A 162 -8.51 8.06 -14.49
CA LYS A 162 -8.34 6.60 -14.66
C LYS A 162 -8.66 5.81 -13.39
N TYR A 163 -8.50 6.42 -12.21
CA TYR A 163 -8.78 5.82 -10.90
C TYR A 163 -10.27 5.82 -10.52
N GLY A 164 -11.15 6.15 -11.47
CA GLY A 164 -12.58 5.90 -11.37
C GLY A 164 -13.22 6.57 -10.15
N LYS A 165 -13.86 5.76 -9.30
CA LYS A 165 -14.59 6.24 -8.12
C LYS A 165 -13.68 6.45 -6.91
N PHE A 166 -12.65 5.61 -6.74
CA PHE A 166 -11.84 5.65 -5.51
C PHE A 166 -10.98 6.90 -5.37
N ARG A 167 -10.76 7.67 -6.45
CA ARG A 167 -10.13 8.99 -6.37
C ARG A 167 -10.86 10.00 -5.46
N ASN A 168 -12.09 9.68 -5.05
CA ASN A 168 -12.86 10.48 -4.10
C ASN A 168 -12.74 9.97 -2.66
N GLU A 169 -12.20 8.77 -2.45
CA GLU A 169 -12.02 8.13 -1.13
C GLU A 169 -10.61 8.34 -0.56
N VAL A 170 -9.70 8.91 -1.36
CA VAL A 170 -8.37 9.27 -0.91
C VAL A 170 -8.06 10.68 -1.36
N ARG A 171 -7.38 11.44 -0.50
CA ARG A 171 -6.89 12.79 -0.80
C ARG A 171 -5.39 12.76 -0.86
N SER A 172 -4.82 13.62 -1.69
CA SER A 172 -3.39 13.82 -1.73
C SER A 172 -3.00 15.28 -1.83
N ALA A 173 -1.80 15.59 -1.35
CA ALA A 173 -1.17 16.89 -1.51
C ALA A 173 0.33 16.69 -1.81
N HIS A 174 0.76 17.05 -3.02
CA HIS A 174 2.17 16.95 -3.42
C HIS A 174 3.01 18.00 -2.68
N ASP A 175 4.25 17.63 -2.34
CA ASP A 175 5.22 18.61 -1.83
C ASP A 175 5.85 19.36 -3.02
N PRO A 176 5.62 20.69 -3.14
CA PRO A 176 6.13 21.48 -4.26
C PRO A 176 7.67 21.47 -4.33
N THR A 177 8.36 21.20 -3.22
CA THR A 177 9.82 21.14 -3.21
C THR A 177 10.37 19.94 -3.98
N ILE A 178 9.63 18.83 -4.06
CA ILE A 178 10.03 17.66 -4.85
C ILE A 178 10.02 17.99 -6.34
N MET A 179 8.96 18.64 -6.82
CA MET A 179 8.88 19.06 -8.22
C MET A 179 9.97 20.09 -8.55
N ALA A 180 10.25 21.04 -7.65
CA ALA A 180 11.35 21.99 -7.83
C ALA A 180 12.72 21.28 -7.95
N LYS A 181 12.97 20.25 -7.13
CA LYS A 181 14.19 19.42 -7.24
C LYS A 181 14.28 18.71 -8.59
N ASN A 182 13.16 18.19 -9.11
CA ASN A 182 13.13 17.55 -10.42
C ASN A 182 13.48 18.54 -11.54
N HIS A 183 12.95 19.76 -11.51
CA HIS A 183 13.32 20.81 -12.47
C HIS A 183 14.82 21.11 -12.44
N VAL A 184 15.39 21.32 -11.24
CA VAL A 184 16.83 21.56 -11.08
C VAL A 184 17.67 20.41 -11.65
N LYS A 185 17.27 19.15 -11.42
CA LYS A 185 17.96 17.98 -11.98
C LYS A 185 17.88 17.94 -13.51
N LEU A 186 16.72 18.23 -14.09
CA LEU A 186 16.51 18.19 -15.53
C LEU A 186 17.23 19.32 -16.28
N ASP A 187 17.44 20.46 -15.63
CA ASP A 187 18.19 21.60 -16.18
C ASP A 187 19.70 21.48 -15.96
N ALA A 188 20.16 20.50 -15.16
CA ALA A 188 21.57 20.33 -14.82
C ALA A 188 22.36 19.63 -15.94
N GLU A 189 23.66 19.93 -16.02
CA GLU A 189 24.56 19.29 -16.97
C GLU A 189 24.63 17.76 -16.73
N PRO A 190 24.67 16.93 -17.78
CA PRO A 190 24.76 15.47 -17.64
C PRO A 190 25.93 15.04 -16.73
N GLY A 191 25.65 14.17 -15.77
CA GLY A 191 26.64 13.64 -14.82
C GLY A 191 26.90 14.51 -13.58
N THR A 192 26.17 15.61 -13.40
CA THR A 192 26.29 16.47 -12.21
C THR A 192 25.34 16.09 -11.06
N HIS A 193 24.46 15.12 -11.28
CA HIS A 193 23.55 14.57 -10.28
C HIS A 193 23.40 13.06 -10.45
N ASP A 194 22.96 12.37 -9.39
CA ASP A 194 22.85 10.90 -9.32
C ASP A 194 21.76 10.28 -10.24
N GLY A 195 21.18 11.07 -11.14
CA GLY A 195 20.05 10.65 -11.98
C GLY A 195 18.71 10.55 -11.22
N GLY A 196 17.69 10.07 -11.94
CA GLY A 196 16.38 9.75 -11.39
C GLY A 196 15.47 10.96 -11.13
N LEU A 197 14.16 10.70 -11.14
CA LEU A 197 13.11 11.64 -10.77
C LEU A 197 12.46 11.18 -9.48
N GLU A 198 12.01 12.12 -8.67
CA GLU A 198 11.35 11.86 -7.40
C GLU A 198 9.87 12.24 -7.49
N SER A 199 9.00 11.46 -6.85
CA SER A 199 7.63 11.87 -6.56
C SER A 199 7.34 11.59 -5.10
N GLY A 200 6.50 12.43 -4.51
CA GLY A 200 6.05 12.27 -3.14
C GLY A 200 4.84 13.14 -2.88
N ALA A 201 3.88 12.56 -2.16
CA ALA A 201 2.70 13.26 -1.73
C ALA A 201 2.33 12.81 -0.31
N TRP A 202 1.69 13.73 0.40
CA TRP A 202 0.90 13.39 1.57
C TRP A 202 -0.37 12.69 1.12
N TRP A 203 -0.76 11.64 1.83
CA TRP A 203 -1.97 10.86 1.54
C TRP A 203 -2.86 10.81 2.76
N GLU A 204 -4.17 10.88 2.51
CA GLU A 204 -5.23 10.86 3.50
C GLU A 204 -6.32 9.92 3.01
N LEU A 205 -6.85 9.10 3.91
CA LEU A 205 -8.11 8.39 3.70
C LEU A 205 -9.26 9.36 3.96
N ALA A 206 -10.21 9.45 3.03
CA ALA A 206 -11.29 10.44 3.10
C ALA A 206 -12.52 9.94 3.89
N GLY A 207 -12.59 8.66 4.22
CA GLY A 207 -13.67 8.08 5.01
C GLY A 207 -13.60 8.47 6.49
N GLU A 208 -14.75 8.45 7.16
CA GLU A 208 -14.84 8.70 8.59
C GLU A 208 -14.22 7.54 9.39
N ASN A 209 -13.35 7.85 10.35
CA ASN A 209 -12.70 6.89 11.26
C ASN A 209 -11.98 5.73 10.53
N GLU A 210 -11.38 5.99 9.36
CA GLU A 210 -10.54 4.99 8.71
C GLU A 210 -9.17 4.90 9.38
N GLU A 211 -8.82 3.69 9.82
CA GLU A 211 -7.50 3.38 10.33
C GLU A 211 -6.58 2.91 9.21
N LEU A 212 -5.31 3.34 9.27
CA LEU A 212 -4.28 2.84 8.38
C LEU A 212 -3.85 1.43 8.80
N HIS A 213 -3.78 0.52 7.84
CA HIS A 213 -3.25 -0.84 8.04
C HIS A 213 -2.09 -1.12 7.09
N LEU A 214 -1.14 -1.97 7.52
CA LEU A 214 0.00 -2.39 6.69
C LEU A 214 -0.45 -3.05 5.36
N SER A 215 -1.63 -3.68 5.35
CA SER A 215 -2.25 -4.22 4.13
C SER A 215 -2.57 -3.16 3.07
N MET A 216 -2.60 -1.87 3.42
CA MET A 216 -2.87 -0.78 2.48
C MET A 216 -1.62 -0.29 1.76
N ILE A 217 -0.41 -0.67 2.21
CA ILE A 217 0.85 -0.22 1.61
C ILE A 217 0.89 -0.48 0.10
N PRO A 218 0.48 -1.66 -0.43
CA PRO A 218 0.47 -1.87 -1.87
C PRO A 218 -0.46 -0.93 -2.63
N PHE A 219 -1.59 -0.53 -2.02
CA PHE A 219 -2.49 0.44 -2.63
C PHE A 219 -1.78 1.78 -2.83
N PHE A 220 -1.12 2.30 -1.79
CA PHE A 220 -0.39 3.57 -1.90
C PHE A 220 0.84 3.47 -2.81
N ALA A 221 1.52 2.33 -2.83
CA ALA A 221 2.66 2.11 -3.72
C ALA A 221 2.27 2.09 -5.22
N ASP A 222 1.10 1.54 -5.54
CA ASP A 222 0.61 1.38 -6.94
C ASP A 222 -0.06 2.66 -7.49
N ILE A 223 -0.33 3.66 -6.64
CA ILE A 223 -0.84 4.98 -7.07
C ILE A 223 0.24 6.05 -7.21
N PHE A 224 1.50 5.77 -6.85
CA PHE A 224 2.59 6.72 -7.03
C PHE A 224 2.86 7.04 -8.51
N ASP A 225 3.28 8.27 -8.77
CA ASP A 225 3.60 8.72 -10.12
C ASP A 225 4.84 7.99 -10.64
N ASN A 226 4.69 7.35 -11.80
CA ASN A 226 5.81 6.76 -12.52
C ASN A 226 6.59 7.82 -13.29
N THR A 227 7.82 7.48 -13.71
CA THR A 227 8.72 8.39 -14.43
C THR A 227 8.05 9.09 -15.64
N PRO A 228 7.29 8.40 -16.53
CA PRO A 228 6.58 9.07 -17.61
C PRO A 228 5.57 10.12 -17.13
N SER A 229 4.87 9.85 -16.03
CA SER A 229 3.90 10.80 -15.44
C SER A 229 4.61 12.05 -14.93
N ILE A 230 5.75 11.88 -14.23
CA ILE A 230 6.55 13.01 -13.74
C ILE A 230 7.11 13.83 -14.91
N LEU A 231 7.67 13.18 -15.94
CA LEU A 231 8.17 13.87 -17.13
C LEU A 231 7.09 14.70 -17.84
N SER A 232 5.88 14.16 -17.96
CA SER A 232 4.75 14.91 -18.54
C SER A 232 4.31 16.08 -17.66
N GLN A 233 4.43 15.99 -16.34
CA GLN A 233 4.16 17.13 -15.45
C GLN A 233 5.21 18.23 -15.62
N VAL A 234 6.48 17.88 -15.83
CA VAL A 234 7.58 18.84 -16.00
C VAL A 234 7.56 19.51 -17.38
N HIS A 235 7.42 18.73 -18.46
CA HIS A 235 7.53 19.24 -19.84
C HIS A 235 6.17 19.53 -20.51
N GLY A 236 5.06 19.22 -19.85
CA GLY A 236 3.72 19.30 -20.45
C GLY A 236 3.42 18.13 -21.40
N LYS A 237 2.56 18.37 -22.40
CA LYS A 237 2.23 17.34 -23.43
C LYS A 237 3.35 17.09 -24.42
N GLU A 238 4.39 17.91 -24.41
CA GLU A 238 5.59 17.74 -25.23
C GLU A 238 6.57 16.84 -24.48
N ILE A 239 6.29 15.54 -24.48
CA ILE A 239 7.30 14.56 -24.08
C ILE A 239 8.35 14.57 -25.20
N PRO A 240 9.63 14.88 -24.93
CA PRO A 240 10.69 14.67 -25.92
C PRO A 240 10.66 13.19 -26.32
N ALA A 241 10.67 12.89 -27.62
CA ALA A 241 10.67 11.52 -28.10
C ALA A 241 11.78 10.73 -27.40
N MET A 242 11.40 9.68 -26.65
CA MET A 242 12.33 8.69 -26.10
C MET A 242 12.99 7.90 -27.23
#